data_AF-A0A9N9RN22-F1
#
_entry.id   AF-A0A9N9RN22-F1
#
_cell.length_a   1.000
_cell.length_b   1.000
_cell.length_c   1.000
_cell.angle_alpha   90.00
_cell.angle_beta   90.00
_cell.angle_gamma   90.00
#
_symmetry.space_group_name_H-M   'P 1'
#
loop_
_entity.id
_entity.type
_entity.pdbx_description
1 polymer ?
#
loop_
_entity_poly.entity_id
_entity_poly.type
_entity_poly.pdbx_seq_one_letter_code
_entity_poly.pdbx_strand_id
1 'polypeptide(L)'
;MFKLLLVLLAVGLAAQVHCENVPAFIFGTKSPTFLPTLQHISGDEFVTLVKSQADKDTLTVVFVENKLSVEDLSQCKLSTKTCFENLRKTDKTYLSSVEHPVDSLINAFGKQKSITVTNDKDVKEVTLDGEKILFVYLDDVERPEDFSEHDKLISKALEQLQSQYGDVIAVYTAIHPTFKYSAHKVKREAEPVEEKVEEKATAAPEPPKQKPKPQEDEVIDTTNTTVFTNDRHVLLAFKKMIYGERNEEVQDVEVLASAFTMAVSNVSESEFLVTLTAPGHKVEMKTSISAGTWQVTFRYNDMDETREKLHPRTGVVGYGYSHGFGCGDLYVESFTRHLRFIGFQFQPDFEPTEETPLEDRTFSDNVSDCVGFFSAGIWGALFVIFIMAFIMTYGISMMLDIRTMDKFDDPKGKTIIINAQE
;
A
#
# COMPACT_ATOMS: atom_id res chain seq x y z
N MET A 1 2.11 -6.60 -20.24
CA MET A 1 2.27 -7.36 -18.98
C MET A 1 2.42 -6.46 -17.76
N PHE A 2 3.31 -5.44 -17.77
CA PHE A 2 3.50 -4.52 -16.63
C PHE A 2 2.21 -3.80 -16.17
N LYS A 3 1.35 -3.37 -17.11
CA LYS A 3 0.04 -2.77 -16.81
C LYS A 3 -0.95 -3.73 -16.15
N LEU A 4 -0.89 -5.02 -16.46
CA LEU A 4 -1.79 -6.02 -15.85
C LEU A 4 -1.37 -6.34 -14.41
N LEU A 5 -0.05 -6.37 -14.17
CA LEU A 5 0.52 -6.58 -12.84
C LEU A 5 0.24 -5.38 -11.93
N LEU A 6 0.40 -4.15 -12.42
CA LEU A 6 0.08 -2.92 -11.68
C LEU A 6 -1.41 -2.77 -11.40
N VAL A 7 -2.28 -3.19 -12.31
CA VAL A 7 -3.73 -3.22 -12.06
C VAL A 7 -4.09 -4.28 -11.02
N LEU A 8 -3.47 -5.47 -11.04
CA LEU A 8 -3.69 -6.48 -10.00
C LEU A 8 -3.15 -6.05 -8.62
N LEU A 9 -2.02 -5.34 -8.58
CA LEU A 9 -1.46 -4.79 -7.34
C LEU A 9 -2.29 -3.61 -6.81
N ALA A 10 -2.77 -2.73 -7.71
CA ALA A 10 -3.65 -1.62 -7.36
C ALA A 10 -5.04 -2.10 -6.95
N VAL A 11 -5.58 -3.17 -7.55
CA VAL A 11 -6.84 -3.81 -7.11
C VAL A 11 -6.64 -4.54 -5.78
N GLY A 12 -5.47 -5.13 -5.54
CA GLY A 12 -5.11 -5.70 -4.24
C GLY A 12 -4.93 -4.67 -3.12
N LEU A 13 -4.50 -3.45 -3.44
CA LEU A 13 -4.40 -2.33 -2.50
C LEU A 13 -5.71 -1.52 -2.36
N ALA A 14 -6.54 -1.46 -3.41
CA ALA A 14 -7.84 -0.78 -3.39
C ALA A 14 -8.98 -1.65 -2.82
N ALA A 15 -8.77 -2.96 -2.65
CA ALA A 15 -9.67 -3.83 -1.90
C ALA A 15 -9.41 -3.75 -0.38
N GLN A 16 -9.11 -2.56 0.16
CA GLN A 16 -9.53 -2.25 1.52
C GLN A 16 -10.97 -1.76 1.44
N VAL A 17 -11.89 -2.69 1.19
CA VAL A 17 -13.27 -2.50 1.62
C VAL A 17 -13.17 -2.20 3.11
N HIS A 18 -13.51 -0.97 3.49
CA HIS A 18 -13.67 -0.61 4.89
C HIS A 18 -14.88 -1.39 5.40
N CYS A 19 -14.67 -2.62 5.88
CA CYS A 19 -15.71 -3.37 6.58
C CYS A 19 -15.89 -2.73 7.96
N GLU A 20 -16.83 -1.80 8.07
CA GLU A 20 -17.26 -1.27 9.36
C GLU A 20 -18.21 -2.27 10.01
N ASN A 21 -17.62 -3.18 10.77
CA ASN A 21 -18.37 -4.17 11.54
C ASN A 21 -18.61 -3.63 12.95
N VAL A 22 -19.88 -3.61 13.37
CA VAL A 22 -20.28 -3.16 14.70
C VAL A 22 -21.12 -4.23 15.40
N PRO A 23 -21.13 -4.29 16.74
CA PRO A 23 -22.01 -5.19 17.45
C PRO A 23 -23.49 -4.75 17.33
N ALA A 24 -24.39 -5.73 17.40
CA ALA A 24 -25.82 -5.48 17.46
C ALA A 24 -26.47 -6.38 18.51
N PHE A 25 -27.41 -5.81 19.26
CA PHE A 25 -28.28 -6.56 20.16
C PHE A 25 -29.70 -6.52 19.63
N ILE A 26 -30.38 -7.66 19.64
CA ILE A 26 -31.80 -7.76 19.33
C ILE A 26 -32.51 -8.30 20.57
N PHE A 27 -33.55 -7.61 21.03
CA PHE A 27 -34.29 -7.98 22.24
C PHE A 27 -35.77 -7.63 22.09
N GLY A 28 -36.65 -8.47 22.64
CA GLY A 28 -38.09 -8.37 22.42
C GLY A 28 -38.80 -9.65 22.84
N THR A 29 -40.08 -9.76 22.49
CA THR A 29 -40.98 -10.85 22.90
C THR A 29 -40.66 -12.23 22.28
N LYS A 30 -39.88 -12.28 21.19
CA LYS A 30 -39.47 -13.50 20.51
C LYS A 30 -37.96 -13.57 20.35
N SER A 31 -37.32 -14.48 21.06
CA SER A 31 -35.89 -14.78 20.90
C SER A 31 -35.69 -15.76 19.73
N PRO A 32 -34.76 -15.50 18.78
CA PRO A 32 -34.48 -16.40 17.68
C PRO A 32 -33.90 -17.73 18.19
N THR A 33 -34.43 -18.84 17.68
CA THR A 33 -34.14 -20.20 18.15
C THR A 33 -32.86 -20.80 17.58
N PHE A 34 -32.20 -20.12 16.64
CA PHE A 34 -30.98 -20.62 16.01
C PHE A 34 -30.09 -19.45 15.55
N LEU A 35 -28.88 -19.36 16.11
CA LEU A 35 -27.83 -18.48 15.61
C LEU A 35 -26.61 -19.33 15.30
N PRO A 36 -26.02 -19.21 14.11
CA PRO A 36 -24.75 -19.85 13.80
C PRO A 36 -23.67 -19.30 14.74
N THR A 37 -22.81 -20.19 15.24
CA THR A 37 -21.72 -19.84 16.14
C THR A 37 -20.69 -18.95 15.43
N LEU A 38 -20.57 -17.71 15.91
CA LEU A 38 -19.36 -16.87 15.89
C LEU A 38 -18.77 -16.57 14.51
N GLN A 39 -19.61 -16.13 13.58
CA GLN A 39 -19.17 -15.61 12.28
C GLN A 39 -19.84 -14.27 12.00
N HIS A 40 -19.07 -13.40 11.35
CA HIS A 40 -19.51 -12.14 10.74
C HIS A 40 -20.87 -12.32 10.04
N ILE A 41 -21.81 -11.40 10.29
CA ILE A 41 -23.15 -11.41 9.71
C ILE A 41 -23.26 -10.26 8.71
N SER A 42 -23.67 -10.58 7.49
CA SER A 42 -23.91 -9.57 6.46
C SER A 42 -25.16 -8.74 6.76
N GLY A 43 -25.21 -7.52 6.22
CA GLY A 43 -26.36 -6.62 6.41
C GLY A 43 -27.70 -7.23 6.00
N ASP A 44 -27.74 -7.99 4.90
CA ASP A 44 -28.94 -8.66 4.38
C ASP A 44 -29.44 -9.80 5.27
N GLU A 45 -28.52 -10.61 5.80
CA GLU A 45 -28.83 -11.67 6.76
C GLU A 45 -29.35 -11.08 8.08
N PHE A 46 -28.74 -9.98 8.53
CA PHE A 46 -29.18 -9.25 9.71
C PHE A 46 -30.61 -8.70 9.54
N VAL A 47 -30.91 -8.07 8.40
CA VAL A 47 -32.27 -7.63 8.07
C VAL A 47 -33.26 -8.80 8.08
N THR A 48 -32.87 -9.94 7.50
CA THR A 48 -33.71 -11.14 7.46
C THR A 48 -33.97 -11.67 8.87
N LEU A 49 -32.96 -11.64 9.74
CA LEU A 49 -33.09 -12.02 11.14
C LEU A 49 -34.04 -11.10 11.91
N VAL A 50 -33.94 -9.78 11.74
CA VAL A 50 -34.85 -8.80 12.37
C VAL A 50 -36.29 -8.98 11.84
N LYS A 51 -36.46 -9.14 10.52
CA LYS A 51 -37.78 -9.41 9.90
C LYS A 51 -38.39 -10.73 10.35
N SER A 52 -37.58 -11.75 10.64
CA SER A 52 -38.08 -13.05 11.13
C SER A 52 -38.65 -12.99 12.54
N GLN A 53 -38.24 -11.99 13.33
CA GLN A 53 -38.72 -11.80 14.69
C GLN A 53 -39.97 -10.92 14.73
N ALA A 54 -40.14 -10.00 13.77
CA ALA A 54 -41.25 -9.07 13.67
C ALA A 54 -42.47 -9.65 12.91
N ASP A 55 -43.64 -9.69 13.55
CA ASP A 55 -44.90 -9.98 12.87
C ASP A 55 -45.49 -8.70 12.24
N LYS A 56 -46.63 -8.84 11.54
CA LYS A 56 -47.29 -7.71 10.84
C LYS A 56 -47.71 -6.56 11.77
N ASP A 57 -47.90 -6.81 13.06
CA ASP A 57 -48.38 -5.82 14.04
C ASP A 57 -47.31 -5.42 15.07
N THR A 58 -46.08 -5.91 14.92
CA THR A 58 -44.96 -5.63 15.83
C THR A 58 -44.26 -4.33 15.45
N LEU A 59 -44.00 -3.46 16.44
CA LEU A 59 -43.20 -2.25 16.27
C LEU A 59 -41.70 -2.56 16.39
N THR A 60 -40.89 -2.19 15.39
CA THR A 60 -39.43 -2.32 15.45
C THR A 60 -38.80 -0.98 15.84
N VAL A 61 -37.96 -0.97 16.87
CA VAL A 61 -37.30 0.25 17.38
C VAL A 61 -35.80 0.05 17.34
N VAL A 62 -35.08 0.93 16.64
CA VAL A 62 -33.64 0.83 16.45
C VAL A 62 -32.96 1.95 17.22
N PHE A 63 -32.33 1.62 18.33
CA PHE A 63 -31.48 2.51 19.11
C PHE A 63 -30.09 2.55 18.47
N VAL A 64 -29.67 3.73 18.03
CA VAL A 64 -28.45 3.93 17.26
C VAL A 64 -27.47 4.82 18.03
N GLU A 65 -26.32 4.25 18.37
CA GLU A 65 -25.15 5.00 18.81
C GLU A 65 -24.37 5.54 17.61
N ASN A 66 -23.62 6.62 17.79
CA ASN A 66 -22.66 7.05 16.78
C ASN A 66 -21.50 6.07 16.66
N LYS A 67 -20.95 5.64 17.82
CA LYS A 67 -19.86 4.67 17.88
C LYS A 67 -20.12 3.57 18.90
N LEU A 68 -19.84 2.33 18.52
CA LEU A 68 -19.90 1.18 19.43
C LEU A 68 -18.98 0.06 18.95
N SER A 69 -18.20 -0.53 19.85
CA SER A 69 -17.36 -1.71 19.58
C SER A 69 -17.48 -2.76 20.67
N VAL A 70 -17.08 -4.00 20.36
CA VAL A 70 -17.11 -5.10 21.33
C VAL A 70 -16.21 -4.83 22.53
N GLU A 71 -15.16 -4.03 22.33
CA GLU A 71 -14.27 -3.54 23.37
C GLU A 71 -14.99 -2.65 24.37
N ASP A 72 -15.88 -1.75 23.94
CA ASP A 72 -16.61 -0.84 24.83
C ASP A 72 -17.56 -1.63 25.74
N LEU A 73 -18.22 -2.63 25.18
CA LEU A 73 -19.04 -3.60 25.91
C LEU A 73 -18.22 -4.39 26.95
N SER A 74 -16.92 -4.59 26.70
CA SER A 74 -16.00 -5.30 27.59
C SER A 74 -15.34 -4.39 28.65
N GLN A 75 -14.94 -3.17 28.28
CA GLN A 75 -14.28 -2.18 29.13
C GLN A 75 -15.23 -1.62 30.18
N CYS A 76 -16.53 -1.59 29.87
CA CYS A 76 -17.60 -1.34 30.82
C CYS A 76 -17.68 -2.32 32.00
N LYS A 77 -16.77 -3.32 32.12
CA LYS A 77 -16.66 -4.22 33.29
C LYS A 77 -15.57 -3.84 34.31
N LEU A 78 -14.90 -2.70 34.19
CA LEU A 78 -13.95 -2.27 35.21
C LEU A 78 -14.67 -1.96 36.54
N SER A 79 -14.21 -2.57 37.64
CA SER A 79 -14.69 -2.32 39.01
C SER A 79 -16.12 -2.79 39.32
N THR A 80 -16.49 -4.02 38.94
CA THR A 80 -17.72 -4.75 39.38
C THR A 80 -19.07 -4.14 39.03
N LYS A 81 -19.12 -2.98 38.37
CA LYS A 81 -20.33 -2.37 37.81
C LYS A 81 -20.25 -2.37 36.30
N THR A 82 -21.38 -2.64 35.64
CA THR A 82 -21.53 -2.62 34.18
C THR A 82 -22.16 -1.30 33.76
N CYS A 83 -21.72 -0.67 32.68
CA CYS A 83 -22.41 0.51 32.14
C CYS A 83 -23.85 0.15 31.69
N PHE A 84 -24.06 -1.10 31.26
CA PHE A 84 -25.34 -1.62 30.78
C PHE A 84 -26.03 -2.48 31.85
N GLU A 85 -26.67 -1.86 32.85
CA GLU A 85 -27.35 -2.58 33.94
C GLU A 85 -28.73 -3.10 33.54
N ASN A 86 -29.45 -2.35 32.70
CA ASN A 86 -30.80 -2.66 32.26
C ASN A 86 -30.79 -3.64 31.09
N LEU A 87 -30.01 -3.34 30.04
CA LEU A 87 -29.83 -4.25 28.90
C LEU A 87 -29.32 -5.63 29.31
N ARG A 88 -28.54 -5.75 30.41
CA ARG A 88 -28.08 -7.05 30.93
C ARG A 88 -29.24 -7.94 31.40
N LYS A 89 -30.29 -7.36 31.99
CA LYS A 89 -31.44 -8.09 32.57
C LYS A 89 -32.41 -8.60 31.50
N THR A 90 -32.38 -8.00 30.32
CA THR A 90 -33.24 -8.39 29.19
C THR A 90 -32.66 -9.61 28.47
N ASP A 91 -33.54 -10.56 28.14
CA ASP A 91 -33.20 -11.64 27.22
C ASP A 91 -32.93 -11.05 25.83
N LYS A 92 -31.76 -11.34 25.29
CA LYS A 92 -31.26 -10.67 24.08
C LYS A 92 -30.37 -11.58 23.28
N THR A 93 -30.50 -11.43 21.97
CA THR A 93 -29.59 -11.97 20.98
C THR A 93 -28.44 -11.01 20.77
N TYR A 94 -27.22 -11.49 21.01
CA TYR A 94 -26.01 -10.72 20.78
C TYR A 94 -25.32 -11.17 19.50
N LEU A 95 -25.11 -10.21 18.59
CA LEU A 95 -24.36 -10.39 17.35
C LEU A 95 -23.09 -9.57 17.47
N SER A 96 -21.94 -10.25 17.50
CA SER A 96 -20.65 -9.62 17.77
C SER A 96 -20.10 -8.80 16.60
N SER A 97 -20.58 -9.03 15.38
CA SER A 97 -20.07 -8.40 14.17
C SER A 97 -21.14 -8.40 13.08
N VAL A 98 -21.78 -7.26 12.87
CA VAL A 98 -22.74 -7.02 11.79
C VAL A 98 -22.19 -5.95 10.86
N GLU A 99 -22.25 -6.23 9.56
CA GLU A 99 -21.86 -5.28 8.51
C GLU A 99 -22.95 -4.23 8.27
N HIS A 100 -22.62 -2.95 8.47
CA HIS A 100 -23.50 -1.79 8.22
C HIS A 100 -24.98 -2.00 8.65
N PRO A 101 -25.27 -2.31 9.92
CA PRO A 101 -26.61 -2.69 10.36
C PRO A 101 -27.64 -1.57 10.20
N VAL A 102 -27.26 -0.32 10.48
CA VAL A 102 -28.15 0.84 10.37
C VAL A 102 -28.55 1.04 8.91
N ASP A 103 -27.59 1.17 8.00
CA ASP A 103 -27.85 1.36 6.57
C ASP A 103 -28.68 0.21 5.97
N SER A 104 -28.39 -1.03 6.38
CA SER A 104 -29.12 -2.22 5.92
C SER A 104 -30.58 -2.19 6.35
N LEU A 105 -30.87 -1.80 7.61
CA LEU A 105 -32.24 -1.65 8.10
C LEU A 105 -32.95 -0.48 7.40
N ILE A 106 -32.28 0.65 7.18
CA ILE A 106 -32.85 1.80 6.47
C ILE A 106 -33.27 1.41 5.05
N ASN A 107 -32.38 0.75 4.31
CA ASN A 107 -32.63 0.33 2.93
C ASN A 107 -33.76 -0.70 2.83
N ALA A 108 -33.89 -1.59 3.83
CA ALA A 108 -34.81 -2.71 3.79
C ALA A 108 -36.24 -2.41 4.28
N PHE A 109 -36.45 -1.34 5.06
CA PHE A 109 -37.75 -1.01 5.66
C PHE A 109 -38.44 0.24 5.07
N GLY A 110 -37.78 1.03 4.22
CA GLY A 110 -38.43 2.11 3.43
C GLY A 110 -38.74 3.38 4.23
N LYS A 111 -39.88 4.05 3.95
CA LYS A 111 -40.27 5.32 4.63
C LYS A 111 -40.32 5.11 6.15
N GLN A 112 -39.57 5.93 6.88
CA GLN A 112 -39.30 5.78 8.30
C GLN A 112 -39.20 7.14 8.98
N LYS A 113 -39.58 7.19 10.26
CA LYS A 113 -39.42 8.33 11.15
C LYS A 113 -38.18 8.12 12.00
N SER A 114 -37.23 9.05 11.91
CA SER A 114 -36.06 9.11 12.78
C SER A 114 -36.24 10.18 13.84
N ILE A 115 -35.88 9.88 15.07
CA ILE A 115 -35.90 10.81 16.19
C ILE A 115 -34.53 10.80 16.84
N THR A 116 -33.99 11.98 17.11
CA THR A 116 -32.82 12.14 17.97
C THR A 116 -33.33 12.43 19.36
N VAL A 117 -32.98 11.58 20.33
CA VAL A 117 -33.46 11.72 21.71
C VAL A 117 -32.37 12.34 22.54
N THR A 118 -32.60 13.58 22.98
CA THR A 118 -31.69 14.31 23.86
C THR A 118 -32.22 14.30 25.30
N ASN A 119 -33.54 14.12 25.51
CA ASN A 119 -34.15 14.01 26.84
C ASN A 119 -35.42 13.13 26.88
N ASP A 120 -35.84 12.72 28.09
CA ASP A 120 -37.06 11.91 28.41
C ASP A 120 -38.39 12.43 27.79
N LYS A 121 -38.41 13.66 27.24
CA LYS A 121 -39.61 14.30 26.66
C LYS A 121 -39.79 14.03 25.16
N ASP A 122 -38.72 13.67 24.44
CA ASP A 122 -38.73 13.56 22.97
C ASP A 122 -39.41 12.28 22.48
N VAL A 123 -39.49 11.26 23.34
CA VAL A 123 -40.14 9.95 23.04
C VAL A 123 -41.67 10.02 23.12
N LYS A 124 -42.24 11.04 23.80
CA LYS A 124 -43.68 11.11 24.10
C LYS A 124 -44.56 11.65 22.98
N GLU A 125 -43.99 12.29 21.96
CA GLU A 125 -44.75 12.99 20.91
C GLU A 125 -44.83 12.21 19.58
N VAL A 126 -44.54 10.91 19.63
CA VAL A 126 -44.36 10.09 18.43
C VAL A 126 -45.64 9.36 18.06
N THR A 127 -46.44 9.98 17.19
CA THR A 127 -47.45 9.27 16.39
C THR A 127 -46.78 8.67 15.15
N LEU A 128 -46.93 7.35 14.99
CA LEU A 128 -46.49 6.60 13.81
C LEU A 128 -47.68 6.47 12.85
N ASP A 129 -47.70 7.29 11.80
CA ASP A 129 -48.73 7.26 10.75
C ASP A 129 -48.45 6.11 9.76
N GLY A 130 -48.64 4.87 10.23
CA GLY A 130 -48.51 3.65 9.41
C GLY A 130 -47.08 3.11 9.24
N GLU A 131 -46.08 3.79 9.80
CA GLU A 131 -44.68 3.34 9.82
C GLU A 131 -44.42 2.36 10.96
N LYS A 132 -43.78 1.23 10.65
CA LYS A 132 -43.57 0.10 11.60
C LYS A 132 -42.14 0.02 12.16
N ILE A 133 -41.28 0.95 11.76
CA ILE A 133 -39.90 1.06 12.25
C ILE A 133 -39.62 2.48 12.74
N LEU A 134 -38.97 2.60 13.90
CA LEU A 134 -38.58 3.86 14.52
C LEU A 134 -37.08 3.84 14.81
N PHE A 135 -36.34 4.82 14.30
CA PHE A 135 -34.92 4.99 14.63
C PHE A 135 -34.76 6.04 15.73
N VAL A 136 -34.04 5.69 16.79
CA VAL A 136 -33.75 6.52 17.96
C VAL A 136 -32.24 6.71 18.05
N TYR A 137 -31.76 7.89 17.67
CA TYR A 137 -30.34 8.24 17.76
C TYR A 137 -30.02 8.75 19.16
N LEU A 138 -29.03 8.15 19.82
CA LEU A 138 -28.66 8.39 21.21
C LEU A 138 -27.51 9.40 21.39
N ASP A 139 -26.90 9.87 20.29
CA ASP A 139 -25.74 10.76 20.34
C ASP A 139 -26.14 12.23 20.50
N ASP A 140 -25.61 12.88 21.53
CA ASP A 140 -25.61 14.33 21.73
C ASP A 140 -24.20 14.84 21.48
N VAL A 141 -24.05 15.78 20.54
CA VAL A 141 -22.77 16.22 19.96
C VAL A 141 -21.80 16.83 20.99
N GLU A 142 -22.25 17.07 22.23
CA GLU A 142 -21.53 17.85 23.24
C GLU A 142 -20.95 17.05 24.43
N ARG A 143 -21.18 15.73 24.57
CA ARG A 143 -20.69 14.97 25.75
C ARG A 143 -19.95 13.69 25.38
N PRO A 144 -18.90 13.32 26.16
CA PRO A 144 -18.26 12.01 26.00
C PRO A 144 -19.30 10.90 26.23
N GLU A 145 -19.31 9.91 25.32
CA GLU A 145 -20.24 8.77 25.27
C GLU A 145 -20.37 8.07 26.65
N ASP A 146 -21.41 8.41 27.43
CA ASP A 146 -21.75 7.74 28.69
C ASP A 146 -22.82 6.68 28.45
N PHE A 147 -22.36 5.47 28.12
CA PHE A 147 -23.22 4.30 27.89
C PHE A 147 -24.16 4.00 29.07
N SER A 148 -23.85 4.46 30.30
CA SER A 148 -24.73 4.24 31.46
C SER A 148 -25.96 5.15 31.48
N GLU A 149 -25.84 6.36 30.94
CA GLU A 149 -27.00 7.24 30.73
C GLU A 149 -27.85 6.73 29.58
N HIS A 150 -27.23 6.26 28.49
CA HIS A 150 -27.92 5.69 27.34
C HIS A 150 -28.70 4.40 27.72
N ASP A 151 -28.13 3.51 28.54
CA ASP A 151 -28.84 2.32 29.03
C ASP A 151 -30.10 2.64 29.85
N LYS A 152 -30.11 3.77 30.58
CA LYS A 152 -31.31 4.27 31.28
C LYS A 152 -32.33 4.88 30.32
N LEU A 153 -31.87 5.57 29.28
CA LEU A 153 -32.75 6.13 28.25
C LEU A 153 -33.41 5.02 27.44
N ILE A 154 -32.64 4.01 27.03
CA ILE A 154 -33.15 2.83 26.31
C ILE A 154 -34.22 2.12 27.14
N SER A 155 -33.95 1.85 28.42
CA SER A 155 -34.92 1.14 29.28
C SER A 155 -36.23 1.92 29.45
N LYS A 156 -36.14 3.25 29.69
CA LYS A 156 -37.32 4.11 29.82
C LYS A 156 -38.11 4.23 28.52
N ALA A 157 -37.41 4.41 27.39
CA ALA A 157 -38.05 4.49 26.08
C ALA A 157 -38.76 3.19 25.73
N LEU A 158 -38.14 2.04 26.02
CA LEU A 158 -38.73 0.72 25.80
C LEU A 158 -39.97 0.50 26.66
N GLU A 159 -39.93 0.83 27.95
CA GLU A 159 -41.11 0.75 28.85
C GLU A 159 -42.27 1.62 28.36
N GLN A 160 -41.98 2.83 27.88
CA GLN A 160 -42.99 3.73 27.32
C GLN A 160 -43.60 3.17 26.03
N LEU A 161 -42.78 2.68 25.10
CA LEU A 161 -43.24 2.15 23.83
C LEU A 161 -44.02 0.85 24.00
N GLN A 162 -43.63 -0.02 24.93
CA GLN A 162 -44.37 -1.23 25.28
C GLN A 162 -45.74 -0.93 25.94
N SER A 163 -45.88 0.22 26.62
CA SER A 163 -47.19 0.63 27.17
C SER A 163 -48.16 1.13 26.11
N GLN A 164 -47.64 1.62 24.97
CA GLN A 164 -48.41 2.17 23.86
C GLN A 164 -48.65 1.15 22.74
N TYR A 165 -47.75 0.17 22.58
CA TYR A 165 -47.77 -0.86 21.54
C TYR A 165 -47.63 -2.25 22.17
N GLY A 166 -48.51 -3.19 21.80
CA GLY A 166 -48.58 -4.51 22.44
C GLY A 166 -47.39 -5.44 22.18
N ASP A 167 -46.73 -5.31 21.02
CA ASP A 167 -45.56 -6.11 20.66
C ASP A 167 -44.45 -5.22 20.10
N VAL A 168 -43.29 -5.23 20.75
CA VAL A 168 -42.15 -4.35 20.43
C VAL A 168 -40.87 -5.16 20.35
N ILE A 169 -40.15 -4.99 19.25
CA ILE A 169 -38.79 -5.50 19.06
C ILE A 169 -37.84 -4.32 19.05
N ALA A 170 -36.78 -4.42 19.83
CA ALA A 170 -35.75 -3.41 19.90
C ALA A 170 -34.42 -3.95 19.39
N VAL A 171 -33.73 -3.11 18.64
CA VAL A 171 -32.39 -3.34 18.11
C VAL A 171 -31.49 -2.25 18.69
N TYR A 172 -30.37 -2.59 19.29
CA TYR A 172 -29.35 -1.64 19.73
C TYR A 172 -28.05 -1.87 18.95
N THR A 173 -27.58 -0.85 18.24
CA THR A 173 -26.40 -0.94 17.36
C THR A 173 -25.77 0.46 17.14
N ALA A 174 -24.77 0.57 16.27
CA ALA A 174 -24.11 1.83 15.97
C ALA A 174 -23.89 2.07 14.47
N ILE A 175 -23.54 3.30 14.13
CA ILE A 175 -23.14 3.69 12.77
C ILE A 175 -21.69 3.25 12.51
N HIS A 176 -20.78 3.53 13.44
CA HIS A 176 -19.35 3.25 13.28
C HIS A 176 -18.74 2.48 14.46
N PRO A 177 -17.60 1.78 14.31
CA PRO A 177 -16.86 1.23 15.44
C PRO A 177 -16.02 2.31 16.14
N THR A 178 -16.04 2.32 17.49
CA THR A 178 -15.19 3.15 18.36
C THR A 178 -13.71 2.83 18.17
N PHE A 179 -13.38 1.55 18.10
CA PHE A 179 -12.02 1.08 17.81
C PHE A 179 -11.86 0.79 16.32
N LYS A 180 -11.05 1.61 15.65
CA LYS A 180 -10.51 1.24 14.34
C LYS A 180 -9.36 0.27 14.58
N TYR A 181 -9.51 -0.98 14.14
CA TYR A 181 -8.40 -1.92 14.07
C TYR A 181 -7.41 -1.47 13.00
N SER A 182 -6.57 -0.48 13.34
CA SER A 182 -5.39 -0.14 12.57
C SER A 182 -4.51 -1.39 12.54
N ALA A 183 -4.20 -1.89 11.36
CA ALA A 183 -3.22 -2.97 11.17
C ALA A 183 -1.78 -2.50 11.47
N HIS A 184 -1.57 -1.76 12.56
CA HIS A 184 -0.29 -1.37 13.11
C HIS A 184 -0.25 -1.79 14.57
N LYS A 185 0.22 -3.03 14.79
CA LYS A 185 0.64 -3.47 16.12
C LYS A 185 1.84 -2.62 16.54
N VAL A 186 1.62 -1.69 17.47
CA VAL A 186 2.71 -1.09 18.24
C VAL A 186 3.23 -2.16 19.18
N LYS A 187 4.44 -2.67 18.89
CA LYS A 187 5.20 -3.53 19.81
C LYS A 187 5.65 -2.68 21.00
N ARG A 188 5.32 -3.10 22.23
CA ARG A 188 6.09 -2.68 23.41
C ARG A 188 7.44 -3.40 23.36
N GLU A 189 8.53 -2.65 23.32
CA GLU A 189 9.88 -3.20 23.46
C GLU A 189 10.08 -3.72 24.89
N ALA A 190 10.67 -4.91 24.99
CA ALA A 190 11.23 -5.44 26.23
C ALA A 190 12.74 -5.25 26.19
N GLU A 191 13.32 -4.77 27.29
CA GLU A 191 14.77 -4.60 27.45
C GLU A 191 15.52 -5.95 27.32
N PRO A 192 16.73 -5.99 26.74
CA PRO A 192 17.49 -7.23 26.61
C PRO A 192 18.20 -7.59 27.93
N VAL A 193 18.05 -8.86 28.33
CA VAL A 193 18.88 -9.49 29.37
C VAL A 193 20.18 -9.96 28.75
N GLU A 194 21.31 -9.58 29.35
CA GLU A 194 22.66 -10.03 28.98
C GLU A 194 22.87 -11.52 29.28
N GLU A 195 23.35 -12.29 28.30
CA GLU A 195 23.83 -13.66 28.49
C GLU A 195 25.33 -13.76 28.18
N LYS A 196 26.08 -14.37 29.11
CA LYS A 196 27.54 -14.50 29.10
C LYS A 196 28.01 -15.57 28.12
N VAL A 197 29.07 -15.23 27.37
CA VAL A 197 29.80 -16.13 26.47
C VAL A 197 30.80 -16.99 27.24
N GLU A 198 30.80 -18.30 26.98
CA GLU A 198 31.86 -19.25 27.39
C GLU A 198 32.75 -19.58 26.18
N GLU A 199 34.06 -19.60 26.39
CA GLU A 199 35.14 -19.64 25.39
C GLU A 199 35.88 -20.98 25.41
N LYS A 200 36.06 -21.61 24.22
CA LYS A 200 37.24 -22.42 23.77
C LYS A 200 36.92 -23.17 22.47
N ALA A 201 37.82 -23.48 21.53
CA ALA A 201 39.21 -23.12 21.28
C ALA A 201 39.55 -23.47 19.82
N THR A 202 40.29 -22.57 19.15
CA THR A 202 41.37 -22.81 18.17
C THR A 202 41.20 -23.75 16.95
N ALA A 203 41.21 -23.14 15.76
CA ALA A 203 41.98 -23.61 14.60
C ALA A 203 42.62 -22.41 13.88
N ALA A 204 43.88 -22.58 13.45
CA ALA A 204 44.80 -21.55 12.92
C ALA A 204 44.45 -21.10 11.48
N PRO A 205 45.00 -19.96 10.99
CA PRO A 205 44.39 -19.13 9.96
C PRO A 205 44.78 -19.50 8.51
N GLU A 206 43.78 -19.47 7.62
CA GLU A 206 43.96 -19.35 6.17
C GLU A 206 44.19 -17.87 5.75
N PRO A 207 44.91 -17.61 4.63
CA PRO A 207 45.39 -16.28 4.24
C PRO A 207 44.27 -15.27 3.91
N PRO A 208 44.51 -13.96 4.09
CA PRO A 208 43.46 -12.95 4.08
C PRO A 208 42.86 -12.75 2.67
N LYS A 209 41.60 -13.14 2.50
CA LYS A 209 40.74 -12.59 1.45
C LYS A 209 40.37 -11.16 1.83
N GLN A 210 40.77 -10.20 1.00
CA GLN A 210 40.37 -8.80 1.12
C GLN A 210 38.84 -8.69 1.19
N LYS A 211 38.33 -8.12 2.28
CA LYS A 211 36.98 -7.59 2.35
C LYS A 211 36.85 -6.49 1.28
N PRO A 212 35.77 -6.45 0.48
CA PRO A 212 35.45 -5.25 -0.28
C PRO A 212 35.27 -4.10 0.72
N LYS A 213 36.06 -3.04 0.56
CA LYS A 213 35.85 -1.80 1.30
C LYS A 213 34.42 -1.30 1.02
N PRO A 214 33.75 -0.68 2.01
CA PRO A 214 32.59 0.15 1.74
C PRO A 214 32.96 1.14 0.63
N GLN A 215 32.14 1.22 -0.42
CA GLN A 215 32.23 2.28 -1.41
C GLN A 215 31.97 3.59 -0.65
N GLU A 216 33.04 4.29 -0.32
CA GLU A 216 32.98 5.71 0.02
C GLU A 216 32.40 6.41 -1.22
N ASP A 217 31.40 7.28 -1.00
CA ASP A 217 30.85 8.13 -2.04
C ASP A 217 32.00 8.83 -2.78
N GLU A 218 32.24 8.42 -4.03
CA GLU A 218 33.27 8.99 -4.87
C GLU A 218 32.85 10.43 -5.17
N VAL A 219 33.41 11.37 -4.41
CA VAL A 219 33.41 12.79 -4.77
C VAL A 219 33.90 12.86 -6.21
N ILE A 220 33.01 13.19 -7.15
CA ILE A 220 33.30 13.22 -8.57
C ILE A 220 34.45 14.20 -8.80
N ASP A 221 35.65 13.66 -9.03
CA ASP A 221 36.80 14.43 -9.48
C ASP A 221 36.45 15.01 -10.86
N THR A 222 36.16 16.31 -10.90
CA THR A 222 35.74 17.07 -12.09
C THR A 222 36.92 17.51 -12.95
N THR A 223 38.16 17.22 -12.54
CA THR A 223 39.38 17.76 -13.17
C THR A 223 39.61 17.32 -14.62
N ASN A 224 38.92 16.28 -15.11
CA ASN A 224 39.11 15.72 -16.45
C ASN A 224 37.82 15.59 -17.30
N THR A 225 36.70 16.15 -16.85
CA THR A 225 35.45 16.12 -17.63
C THR A 225 35.45 17.26 -18.65
N THR A 226 35.29 16.93 -19.94
CA THR A 226 35.10 17.97 -20.98
C THR A 226 33.63 18.03 -21.34
N VAL A 227 33.06 19.24 -21.33
CA VAL A 227 31.70 19.51 -21.77
C VAL A 227 31.74 20.04 -23.20
N PHE A 228 31.02 19.36 -24.10
CA PHE A 228 30.81 19.75 -25.47
C PHE A 228 29.42 20.36 -25.58
N THR A 229 29.38 21.59 -26.07
CA THR A 229 28.16 22.31 -26.41
C THR A 229 28.21 22.67 -27.89
N ASN A 230 27.04 22.70 -28.53
CA ASN A 230 26.86 23.31 -29.83
C ASN A 230 25.76 24.38 -29.71
N ASP A 231 25.66 25.24 -30.73
CA ASP A 231 24.82 26.43 -30.83
C ASP A 231 23.32 26.26 -30.53
N ARG A 232 22.82 25.06 -30.16
CA ARG A 232 21.53 24.83 -29.47
C ARG A 232 21.11 23.35 -29.27
N HIS A 233 21.65 22.38 -30.00
CA HIS A 233 21.00 21.05 -30.11
C HIS A 233 21.47 19.97 -29.13
N VAL A 234 22.62 20.12 -28.48
CA VAL A 234 23.17 19.04 -27.64
C VAL A 234 24.10 19.56 -26.55
N LEU A 235 23.99 18.96 -25.38
CA LEU A 235 25.00 18.96 -24.32
C LEU A 235 25.55 17.55 -24.17
N LEU A 236 26.86 17.42 -24.22
CA LEU A 236 27.55 16.14 -24.04
C LEU A 236 28.73 16.34 -23.09
N ALA A 237 28.92 15.44 -22.14
CA ALA A 237 30.09 15.43 -21.29
C ALA A 237 30.62 14.00 -21.13
N PHE A 238 31.93 13.85 -21.11
CA PHE A 238 32.60 12.62 -20.71
C PHE A 238 34.04 12.92 -20.24
N LYS A 239 34.65 11.98 -19.53
CA LYS A 239 36.03 12.11 -19.01
C LYS A 239 37.06 11.57 -20.00
N LYS A 240 36.88 10.33 -20.44
CA LYS A 240 37.75 9.66 -21.40
C LYS A 240 37.00 8.60 -22.18
N MET A 241 37.53 8.26 -23.35
CA MET A 241 37.09 7.17 -24.18
C MET A 241 38.21 6.13 -24.24
N ILE A 242 37.86 4.87 -23.98
CA ILE A 242 38.76 3.72 -24.09
C ILE A 242 38.35 2.96 -25.34
N TYR A 243 39.32 2.67 -26.22
CA TYR A 243 39.13 1.92 -27.45
C TYR A 243 39.96 0.65 -27.43
N GLY A 244 39.36 -0.48 -27.80
CA GLY A 244 40.06 -1.75 -27.92
C GLY A 244 39.42 -2.71 -28.91
N GLU A 245 40.21 -3.66 -29.42
CA GLU A 245 39.74 -4.77 -30.27
C GLU A 245 39.45 -6.01 -29.41
N ARG A 246 38.38 -6.75 -29.71
CA ARG A 246 37.89 -7.84 -28.86
C ARG A 246 38.77 -9.10 -28.89
N ASN A 247 39.54 -9.30 -29.97
CA ASN A 247 40.27 -10.55 -30.25
C ASN A 247 41.79 -10.42 -30.20
N GLU A 248 42.32 -9.22 -29.96
CA GLU A 248 43.77 -9.01 -29.86
C GLU A 248 44.15 -8.74 -28.40
N GLU A 249 45.30 -9.27 -27.97
CA GLU A 249 45.94 -8.96 -26.69
C GLU A 249 46.58 -7.55 -26.73
N VAL A 250 45.97 -6.64 -27.49
CA VAL A 250 46.41 -5.26 -27.67
C VAL A 250 45.85 -4.44 -26.52
N GLN A 251 46.75 -3.69 -25.90
CA GLN A 251 46.42 -2.81 -24.79
C GLN A 251 45.43 -1.73 -25.24
N ASP A 252 44.31 -1.61 -24.51
CA ASP A 252 43.31 -0.59 -24.76
C ASP A 252 43.93 0.81 -24.82
N VAL A 253 43.53 1.59 -25.82
CA VAL A 253 43.99 2.97 -26.02
C VAL A 253 43.04 3.91 -25.29
N GLU A 254 43.59 4.70 -24.37
CA GLU A 254 42.83 5.74 -23.67
C GLU A 254 43.00 7.10 -24.36
N VAL A 255 41.88 7.73 -24.72
CA VAL A 255 41.84 9.08 -25.29
C VAL A 255 41.03 9.98 -24.35
N LEU A 256 41.67 11.04 -23.85
CA LEU A 256 41.01 12.03 -23.00
C LEU A 256 39.95 12.80 -23.79
N ALA A 257 38.87 13.20 -23.11
CA ALA A 257 37.79 13.96 -23.76
C ALA A 257 38.29 15.27 -24.40
N SER A 258 39.28 15.94 -23.79
CA SER A 258 39.86 17.19 -24.31
C SER A 258 40.53 17.07 -25.69
N ALA A 259 40.84 15.85 -26.15
CA ALA A 259 41.40 15.62 -27.49
C ALA A 259 40.33 15.58 -28.60
N PHE A 260 39.05 15.56 -28.25
CA PHE A 260 37.95 15.49 -29.20
C PHE A 260 37.45 16.88 -29.61
N THR A 261 36.93 16.95 -30.82
CA THR A 261 36.12 18.07 -31.33
C THR A 261 34.73 17.55 -31.67
N MET A 262 33.69 18.32 -31.35
CA MET A 262 32.30 17.96 -31.61
C MET A 262 31.73 18.82 -32.74
N ALA A 263 31.05 18.18 -33.69
CA ALA A 263 30.24 18.84 -34.70
C ALA A 263 28.84 18.23 -34.76
N VAL A 264 27.82 19.03 -35.03
CA VAL A 264 26.45 18.53 -35.26
C VAL A 264 26.07 18.80 -36.70
N SER A 265 25.45 17.81 -37.34
CA SER A 265 25.04 17.87 -38.75
C SER A 265 23.71 17.16 -38.95
N ASN A 266 23.11 17.32 -40.14
CA ASN A 266 21.83 16.70 -40.52
C ASN A 266 20.72 16.95 -39.50
N VAL A 267 20.58 18.20 -39.04
CA VAL A 267 19.58 18.59 -38.06
C VAL A 267 18.21 18.65 -38.71
N SER A 268 17.26 17.95 -38.10
CA SER A 268 15.83 17.95 -38.40
C SER A 268 15.05 17.99 -37.08
N GLU A 269 13.73 18.16 -37.15
CA GLU A 269 12.86 18.15 -35.96
C GLU A 269 12.92 16.84 -35.18
N SER A 270 13.27 15.71 -35.82
CA SER A 270 13.24 14.38 -35.20
C SER A 270 14.58 13.65 -35.16
N GLU A 271 15.60 14.12 -35.89
CA GLU A 271 16.90 13.47 -35.95
C GLU A 271 18.03 14.48 -36.12
N PHE A 272 19.19 14.19 -35.55
CA PHE A 272 20.44 14.89 -35.82
C PHE A 272 21.64 13.97 -35.60
N LEU A 273 22.79 14.34 -36.18
CA LEU A 273 24.03 13.57 -36.09
C LEU A 273 25.09 14.34 -35.33
N VAL A 274 25.56 13.80 -34.21
CA VAL A 274 26.70 14.31 -33.45
C VAL A 274 27.95 13.55 -33.87
N THR A 275 28.99 14.27 -34.28
CA THR A 275 30.27 13.69 -34.71
C THR A 275 31.36 14.13 -33.75
N LEU A 276 32.03 13.17 -33.12
CA LEU A 276 33.22 13.37 -32.31
C LEU A 276 34.45 12.97 -33.11
N THR A 277 35.40 13.89 -33.26
CA THR A 277 36.63 13.67 -34.02
C THR A 277 37.84 13.89 -33.12
N ALA A 278 38.69 12.87 -33.01
CA ALA A 278 40.02 12.91 -32.40
C ALA A 278 41.05 12.37 -33.40
N PRO A 279 42.37 12.57 -33.18
CA PRO A 279 43.39 12.02 -34.07
C PRO A 279 43.23 10.50 -34.23
N GLY A 280 42.96 10.03 -35.45
CA GLY A 280 42.77 8.61 -35.77
C GLY A 280 41.43 8.00 -35.37
N HIS A 281 40.53 8.75 -34.72
CA HIS A 281 39.26 8.22 -34.21
C HIS A 281 38.09 9.13 -34.56
N LYS A 282 37.06 8.58 -35.21
CA LYS A 282 35.81 9.31 -35.48
C LYS A 282 34.59 8.52 -35.01
N VAL A 283 33.85 9.08 -34.07
CA VAL A 283 32.61 8.50 -33.53
C VAL A 283 31.42 9.34 -33.99
N GLU A 284 30.45 8.68 -34.60
CA GLU A 284 29.20 9.27 -35.09
C GLU A 284 28.03 8.75 -34.24
N MET A 285 27.32 9.67 -33.58
CA MET A 285 26.16 9.40 -32.75
C MET A 285 24.92 9.96 -33.46
N LYS A 286 24.12 9.08 -34.07
CA LYS A 286 22.84 9.47 -34.65
C LYS A 286 21.77 9.43 -33.58
N THR A 287 21.23 10.59 -33.25
CA THR A 287 20.14 10.77 -32.28
C THR A 287 18.82 10.87 -33.05
N SER A 288 17.82 10.10 -32.65
CA SER A 288 16.49 10.12 -33.25
C SER A 288 15.41 10.08 -32.16
N ILE A 289 14.34 10.85 -32.31
CA ILE A 289 13.16 10.83 -31.44
C ILE A 289 11.96 10.24 -32.16
N SER A 290 11.24 9.36 -31.47
CA SER A 290 10.00 8.75 -31.96
C SER A 290 9.04 8.54 -30.80
N ALA A 291 7.78 8.97 -30.95
CA ALA A 291 6.73 8.82 -29.93
C ALA A 291 7.14 9.33 -28.53
N GLY A 292 7.87 10.45 -28.46
CA GLY A 292 8.30 11.07 -27.21
C GLY A 292 9.46 10.37 -26.49
N THR A 293 10.12 9.40 -27.13
CA THR A 293 11.35 8.77 -26.64
C THR A 293 12.46 8.98 -27.66
N TRP A 294 13.63 9.43 -27.22
CA TRP A 294 14.80 9.54 -28.07
C TRP A 294 15.79 8.40 -27.80
N GLN A 295 16.56 8.06 -28.82
CA GLN A 295 17.59 7.03 -28.76
C GLN A 295 18.82 7.45 -29.55
N VAL A 296 19.99 6.94 -29.15
CA VAL A 296 21.26 7.17 -29.84
C VAL A 296 21.78 5.88 -30.44
N THR A 297 22.16 5.95 -31.72
CA THR A 297 22.86 4.87 -32.41
C THR A 297 24.30 5.29 -32.71
N PHE A 298 25.24 4.39 -32.45
CA PHE A 298 26.67 4.68 -32.57
C PHE A 298 27.23 4.08 -33.86
N ARG A 299 28.10 4.83 -34.51
CA ARG A 299 28.94 4.40 -35.62
C ARG A 299 30.36 4.83 -35.34
N TYR A 300 31.31 3.98 -35.71
CA TYR A 300 32.72 4.30 -35.60
C TYR A 300 33.34 4.19 -36.99
N ASN A 301 34.14 5.20 -37.31
CA ASN A 301 34.89 5.29 -38.55
C ASN A 301 36.36 5.34 -38.17
N ASP A 302 37.09 4.32 -38.60
CA ASP A 302 38.54 4.25 -38.48
C ASP A 302 39.21 4.92 -39.68
N MET A 303 40.54 5.08 -39.62
CA MET A 303 41.38 5.65 -40.69
C MET A 303 41.19 4.99 -42.07
N ASP A 304 40.66 3.77 -42.12
CA ASP A 304 40.40 2.97 -43.34
C ASP A 304 38.97 3.13 -43.93
N GLU A 305 38.22 4.17 -43.54
CA GLU A 305 36.85 4.49 -44.03
C GLU A 305 35.76 3.41 -43.78
N THR A 306 36.07 2.31 -43.08
CA THR A 306 35.07 1.30 -42.74
C THR A 306 34.10 1.85 -41.70
N ARG A 307 32.84 2.07 -42.10
CA ARG A 307 31.77 2.51 -41.22
C ARG A 307 31.19 1.32 -40.45
N GLU A 308 31.61 1.15 -39.21
CA GLU A 308 31.10 0.06 -38.37
C GLU A 308 29.97 0.55 -37.47
N LYS A 309 28.86 -0.20 -37.43
CA LYS A 309 27.75 0.08 -36.51
C LYS A 309 28.04 -0.58 -35.17
N LEU A 310 28.02 0.22 -34.11
CA LEU A 310 28.22 -0.26 -32.75
C LEU A 310 26.89 -0.29 -32.00
N HIS A 311 26.75 -1.26 -31.12
CA HIS A 311 25.60 -1.48 -30.28
C HIS A 311 25.96 -1.18 -28.83
N PRO A 312 25.28 -0.22 -28.18
CA PRO A 312 25.51 0.03 -26.77
C PRO A 312 24.94 -1.12 -25.95
N ARG A 313 25.70 -1.57 -24.93
CA ARG A 313 25.28 -2.68 -24.05
C ARG A 313 24.02 -2.32 -23.26
N THR A 314 23.93 -1.05 -22.86
CA THR A 314 22.72 -0.42 -22.34
C THR A 314 22.23 0.57 -23.38
N GLY A 315 20.96 0.47 -23.79
CA GLY A 315 20.37 1.43 -24.71
C GLY A 315 20.49 2.86 -24.18
N VAL A 316 21.09 3.75 -24.97
CA VAL A 316 21.14 5.18 -24.67
C VAL A 316 19.81 5.78 -25.11
N VAL A 317 18.89 5.89 -24.16
CA VAL A 317 17.51 6.32 -24.39
C VAL A 317 17.07 7.30 -23.32
N GLY A 318 16.19 8.23 -23.68
CA GLY A 318 15.55 9.14 -22.75
C GLY A 318 14.16 9.54 -23.21
N TYR A 319 13.41 10.16 -22.30
CA TYR A 319 12.02 10.56 -22.52
C TYR A 319 11.90 12.06 -22.73
N GLY A 320 10.91 12.51 -23.50
CA GLY A 320 10.70 13.94 -23.77
C GLY A 320 11.78 14.54 -24.68
N TYR A 321 11.66 15.83 -25.00
CA TYR A 321 12.49 16.50 -26.00
C TYR A 321 13.84 17.00 -25.45
N SER A 322 14.02 17.00 -24.14
CA SER A 322 15.17 17.64 -23.46
C SER A 322 15.70 16.92 -22.22
N HIS A 323 15.25 15.69 -21.91
CA HIS A 323 15.80 14.95 -20.77
C HIS A 323 17.24 14.49 -21.03
N GLY A 324 18.04 14.49 -19.98
CA GLY A 324 19.40 13.97 -20.01
C GLY A 324 19.45 12.45 -19.87
N PHE A 325 20.60 11.89 -20.21
CA PHE A 325 21.00 10.52 -19.95
C PHE A 325 22.38 10.52 -19.28
N GLY A 326 22.52 9.76 -18.21
CA GLY A 326 23.74 9.64 -17.41
C GLY A 326 24.23 8.20 -17.36
N CYS A 327 25.53 8.01 -17.51
CA CYS A 327 26.15 6.72 -17.31
C CYS A 327 27.59 6.84 -16.83
N GLY A 328 27.92 6.18 -15.71
CA GLY A 328 29.30 6.10 -15.24
C GLY A 328 30.22 5.41 -16.26
N ASP A 329 29.77 4.27 -16.82
CA ASP A 329 30.51 3.50 -17.82
C ASP A 329 29.59 3.09 -18.97
N LEU A 330 29.67 3.80 -20.09
CA LEU A 330 28.92 3.44 -21.30
C LEU A 330 29.77 2.55 -22.20
N TYR A 331 29.39 1.27 -22.28
CA TYR A 331 29.98 0.31 -23.21
C TYR A 331 29.23 0.29 -24.54
N VAL A 332 29.96 0.45 -25.64
CA VAL A 332 29.46 0.39 -27.00
C VAL A 332 30.33 -0.58 -27.80
N GLU A 333 29.74 -1.64 -28.34
CA GLU A 333 30.50 -2.76 -28.89
C GLU A 333 29.97 -3.25 -30.24
N SER A 334 30.85 -3.85 -31.01
CA SER A 334 30.55 -4.63 -32.20
C SER A 334 31.11 -6.04 -32.03
N PHE A 335 31.13 -6.85 -33.09
CA PHE A 335 31.75 -8.17 -33.07
C PHE A 335 33.28 -8.12 -32.98
N THR A 336 33.90 -7.05 -33.50
CA THR A 336 35.35 -6.89 -33.63
C THR A 336 35.94 -5.96 -32.58
N ARG A 337 35.19 -4.93 -32.14
CA ARG A 337 35.69 -3.78 -31.40
C ARG A 337 34.78 -3.38 -30.25
N HIS A 338 35.35 -2.70 -29.26
CA HIS A 338 34.60 -2.11 -28.16
C HIS A 338 35.12 -0.71 -27.83
N LEU A 339 34.18 0.14 -27.45
CA LEU A 339 34.38 1.51 -27.00
C LEU A 339 33.77 1.63 -25.61
N ARG A 340 34.47 2.27 -24.69
CA ARG A 340 33.97 2.58 -23.36
C ARG A 340 34.12 4.06 -23.07
N PHE A 341 33.01 4.75 -22.80
CA PHE A 341 33.02 6.12 -22.32
C PHE A 341 32.91 6.15 -20.80
N ILE A 342 33.83 6.85 -20.15
CA ILE A 342 33.83 7.04 -18.69
C ILE A 342 33.18 8.39 -18.36
N GLY A 343 32.21 8.39 -17.46
CA GLY A 343 31.46 9.57 -17.01
C GLY A 343 30.61 10.20 -18.11
N PHE A 344 29.92 9.38 -18.90
CA PHE A 344 29.13 9.82 -20.04
C PHE A 344 27.82 10.49 -19.60
N GLN A 345 27.61 11.73 -20.01
CA GLN A 345 26.37 12.47 -19.81
C GLN A 345 25.94 13.11 -21.13
N PHE A 346 24.70 12.90 -21.54
CA PHE A 346 24.21 13.33 -22.84
C PHE A 346 22.80 13.88 -22.71
N GLN A 347 22.56 15.08 -23.23
CA GLN A 347 21.24 15.70 -23.26
C GLN A 347 21.00 16.28 -24.65
N PRO A 348 20.11 15.66 -25.45
CA PRO A 348 19.68 16.22 -26.71
C PRO A 348 18.65 17.33 -26.46
N ASP A 349 18.55 18.26 -27.39
CA ASP A 349 17.53 19.28 -27.41
C ASP A 349 16.94 19.41 -28.81
N PHE A 350 15.74 18.86 -28.97
CA PHE A 350 15.01 18.86 -30.23
C PHE A 350 14.17 20.13 -30.43
N GLU A 351 13.89 20.88 -29.37
CA GLU A 351 13.15 22.16 -29.38
C GLU A 351 13.94 23.23 -28.62
N PRO A 352 15.06 23.70 -29.18
CA PRO A 352 15.91 24.64 -28.47
C PRO A 352 15.19 25.97 -28.23
N THR A 353 15.08 26.35 -26.95
CA THR A 353 14.48 27.63 -26.57
C THR A 353 15.50 28.76 -26.76
N GLU A 354 15.11 29.85 -27.44
CA GLU A 354 16.01 30.98 -27.75
C GLU A 354 16.42 31.83 -26.53
N GLU A 355 15.79 31.59 -25.38
CA GLU A 355 15.85 32.47 -24.21
C GLU A 355 17.08 32.24 -23.31
N THR A 356 17.80 31.12 -23.47
CA THR A 356 18.95 30.79 -22.60
C THR A 356 20.28 31.08 -23.30
N PRO A 357 21.13 31.97 -22.73
CA PRO A 357 22.49 32.16 -23.19
C PRO A 357 23.30 30.85 -23.12
N LEU A 358 24.17 30.62 -24.10
CA LEU A 358 25.05 29.42 -24.20
C LEU A 358 25.89 29.19 -22.94
N GLU A 359 26.26 30.25 -22.22
CA GLU A 359 27.12 30.22 -21.03
C GLU A 359 26.40 29.72 -19.77
N ASP A 360 25.07 29.82 -19.71
CA ASP A 360 24.26 29.39 -18.55
C ASP A 360 23.58 28.02 -18.79
N ARG A 361 23.88 27.37 -19.91
CA ARG A 361 23.25 26.10 -20.27
C ARG A 361 23.84 24.96 -19.43
N THR A 362 23.04 24.48 -18.50
CA THR A 362 23.37 23.36 -17.62
C THR A 362 22.62 22.10 -18.00
N PHE A 363 23.12 20.95 -17.55
CA PHE A 363 22.36 19.71 -17.67
C PHE A 363 21.09 19.82 -16.82
N SER A 364 19.97 19.31 -17.35
CA SER A 364 18.71 19.23 -16.61
C SER A 364 18.82 18.23 -15.46
N ASP A 365 18.10 18.49 -14.37
CA ASP A 365 17.93 17.55 -13.26
C ASP A 365 17.19 16.26 -13.69
N ASN A 366 16.45 16.30 -14.80
CA ASN A 366 15.73 15.14 -15.34
C ASN A 366 16.67 14.24 -16.15
N VAL A 367 17.41 13.36 -15.46
CA VAL A 367 18.39 12.45 -16.06
C VAL A 367 17.91 11.00 -15.97
N SER A 368 18.03 10.27 -17.08
CA SER A 368 17.83 8.81 -17.14
C SER A 368 19.18 8.11 -16.96
N ASP A 369 19.34 7.33 -15.90
CA ASP A 369 20.58 6.58 -15.66
C ASP A 369 20.63 5.27 -16.44
N CYS A 370 21.83 4.85 -16.83
CA CYS A 370 22.06 3.58 -17.53
C CYS A 370 21.93 2.34 -16.63
N VAL A 371 21.84 2.51 -15.31
CA VAL A 371 21.63 1.42 -14.35
C VAL A 371 20.28 1.61 -13.69
N GLY A 372 19.37 0.66 -13.92
CA GLY A 372 18.10 0.64 -13.19
C GLY A 372 18.30 0.16 -11.76
N PHE A 373 17.53 0.73 -10.81
CA PHE A 373 17.52 0.31 -9.40
C PHE A 373 17.27 -1.19 -9.21
N PHE A 374 16.48 -1.79 -10.10
CA PHE A 374 16.12 -3.21 -10.04
C PHE A 374 16.43 -3.91 -11.36
N SER A 375 17.33 -4.88 -11.33
CA SER A 375 17.58 -5.76 -12.46
C SER A 375 16.50 -6.83 -12.59
N ALA A 376 16.37 -7.44 -13.77
CA ALA A 376 15.45 -8.57 -13.98
C ALA A 376 15.70 -9.73 -12.99
N GLY A 377 16.95 -9.93 -12.58
CA GLY A 377 17.32 -10.92 -11.55
C GLY A 377 16.80 -10.56 -10.16
N ILE A 378 16.94 -9.29 -9.75
CA ILE A 378 16.43 -8.83 -8.46
C ILE A 378 14.89 -8.93 -8.43
N TRP A 379 14.22 -8.54 -9.52
CA TRP A 379 12.77 -8.70 -9.65
C TRP A 379 12.32 -10.16 -9.55
N GLY A 380 13.04 -11.07 -10.20
CA GLY A 380 12.76 -12.51 -10.11
C GLY A 380 12.91 -13.05 -8.68
N ALA A 381 13.98 -12.66 -7.99
CA ALA A 381 14.21 -13.10 -6.61
C ALA A 381 13.18 -12.52 -5.63
N LEU A 382 12.89 -11.23 -5.73
CA LEU A 382 11.94 -10.53 -4.87
C LEU A 382 10.51 -11.07 -5.05
N PHE A 383 10.13 -11.44 -6.27
CA PHE A 383 8.85 -12.12 -6.53
C PHE A 383 8.74 -13.47 -5.81
N VAL A 384 9.78 -14.31 -5.88
CA VAL A 384 9.81 -15.61 -5.18
C VAL A 384 9.80 -15.44 -3.67
N ILE A 385 10.55 -14.47 -3.15
CA ILE A 385 10.58 -14.15 -1.71
C ILE A 385 9.19 -13.73 -1.21
N PHE A 386 8.47 -12.89 -1.96
CA PHE A 386 7.12 -12.49 -1.56
C PHE A 386 6.13 -13.67 -1.52
N ILE A 387 6.21 -14.61 -2.47
CA ILE A 387 5.35 -15.80 -2.45
C ILE A 387 5.67 -16.68 -1.23
N MET A 388 6.96 -16.93 -0.96
CA MET A 388 7.39 -17.69 0.22
C MET A 388 6.96 -17.00 1.53
N ALA A 389 7.10 -15.67 1.61
CA ALA A 389 6.69 -14.89 2.76
C ALA A 389 5.16 -14.92 2.97
N PHE A 390 4.38 -14.90 1.88
CA PHE A 390 2.92 -15.02 1.94
C PHE A 390 2.49 -16.39 2.49
N ILE A 391 3.06 -17.48 1.97
CA ILE A 391 2.78 -18.84 2.45
C ILE A 391 3.21 -19.01 3.91
N MET A 392 4.38 -18.49 4.29
CA MET A 392 4.86 -18.52 5.67
C MET A 392 3.94 -17.75 6.60
N THR A 393 3.52 -16.54 6.22
CA THR A 393 2.60 -15.73 7.04
C THR A 393 1.26 -16.43 7.19
N TYR A 394 0.73 -17.03 6.12
CA TYR A 394 -0.49 -17.83 6.17
C TYR A 394 -0.37 -19.04 7.11
N GLY A 395 0.74 -19.77 7.05
CA GLY A 395 1.03 -20.89 7.95
C GLY A 395 1.13 -20.46 9.42
N ILE A 396 1.78 -19.34 9.70
CA ILE A 396 1.87 -18.78 11.05
C ILE A 396 0.50 -18.32 11.54
N SER A 397 -0.30 -17.65 10.70
CA SER A 397 -1.67 -17.25 11.05
C SER A 397 -2.55 -18.45 11.45
N MET A 398 -2.45 -19.56 10.71
CA MET A 398 -3.16 -20.80 11.06
C MET A 398 -2.67 -21.41 12.38
N MET A 399 -1.36 -21.39 12.63
CA MET A 399 -0.80 -21.87 13.90
C MET A 399 -1.24 -21.00 15.09
N LEU A 400 -1.38 -19.69 14.89
CA LEU A 400 -1.84 -18.76 15.91
C LEU A 400 -3.34 -18.91 16.24
N ASP A 401 -4.15 -19.52 15.37
CA ASP A 401 -5.58 -19.79 15.61
C ASP A 401 -5.84 -21.18 16.21
N ILE A 402 -4.80 -21.93 16.58
CA ILE A 402 -4.98 -23.18 17.31
C ILE A 402 -5.44 -22.87 18.74
N ARG A 403 -6.74 -23.04 18.96
CA ARG A 403 -7.35 -22.99 20.29
C ARG A 403 -7.20 -24.34 20.98
N THR A 404 -6.64 -24.34 22.18
CA THR A 404 -6.62 -25.53 23.04
C THR A 404 -8.02 -25.75 23.61
N MET A 405 -8.44 -27.01 23.79
CA MET A 405 -9.74 -27.28 24.40
C MET A 405 -9.74 -26.77 25.84
N ASP A 406 -10.70 -25.91 26.16
CA ASP A 406 -10.83 -25.22 27.44
C ASP A 406 -11.10 -26.18 28.61
N LYS A 407 -11.76 -27.30 28.33
CA LYS A 407 -12.14 -28.27 29.35
C LYS A 407 -11.90 -29.69 28.87
N PHE A 408 -11.01 -30.39 29.55
CA PHE A 408 -10.96 -31.84 29.48
C PHE A 408 -12.15 -32.38 30.27
N ASP A 409 -12.94 -33.26 29.64
CA ASP A 409 -14.09 -33.88 30.27
C ASP A 409 -13.58 -34.80 31.40
N ASP A 410 -13.64 -34.32 32.63
CA ASP A 410 -13.20 -35.06 33.80
C ASP A 410 -14.23 -36.18 34.05
N PRO A 411 -13.84 -37.48 33.96
CA PRO A 411 -14.76 -38.60 34.19
C PRO A 411 -15.31 -38.65 35.62
N LYS A 412 -14.82 -37.79 36.53
CA LYS A 412 -15.32 -37.62 37.90
C LYS A 412 -16.06 -36.29 38.12
N GLY A 413 -16.15 -35.44 37.11
CA GLY A 413 -16.91 -34.19 37.16
C GLY A 413 -18.41 -34.44 37.16
N LYS A 414 -19.18 -33.66 37.92
CA LYS A 414 -20.64 -33.77 37.94
C LYS A 414 -21.21 -33.51 36.54
N THR A 415 -22.02 -34.43 36.04
CA THR A 415 -22.74 -34.31 34.77
C THR A 415 -23.65 -33.08 34.81
N ILE A 416 -23.65 -32.30 33.72
CA ILE A 416 -24.56 -31.16 33.58
C ILE A 416 -25.99 -31.71 33.44
N ILE A 417 -26.81 -31.47 34.46
CA ILE A 417 -28.24 -31.81 34.43
C ILE A 417 -28.96 -30.60 33.84
N ILE A 418 -29.47 -30.76 32.62
CA ILE A 418 -30.33 -29.76 32.00
C ILE A 418 -31.74 -30.01 32.55
N ASN A 419 -32.19 -29.15 33.47
CA ASN A 419 -33.58 -29.17 33.90
C ASN A 419 -34.43 -28.53 32.80
N ALA A 420 -35.01 -29.35 31.93
CA ALA A 420 -36.13 -28.94 31.10
C ALA A 420 -37.36 -28.84 32.02
N GLN A 421 -37.71 -27.63 32.43
CA GLN A 421 -39.07 -27.34 32.91
C GLN A 421 -39.87 -26.89 31.69
N GLU A 422 -40.82 -27.75 31.33
CA GLU A 422 -41.87 -27.54 30.32
C GLU A 422 -42.90 -26.51 30.78
#